data_AF-A0A8T4T0T6-F1
#
_entry.id   AF-A0A8T4T0T6-F1
#
_cell.length_a   1.000
_cell.length_b   1.000
_cell.length_c   1.000
_cell.angle_alpha   90.00
_cell.angle_beta   90.00
_cell.angle_gamma   90.00
#
_symmetry.space_group_name_H-M   'P 1'
#
loop_
_entity.id
_entity.type
_entity.pdbx_description
1 polymer ?
#
loop_
_entity_poly.entity_id
_entity_poly.type
_entity_poly.pdbx_seq_one_letter_code
_entity_poly.pdbx_strand_id
1 'polypeptide(L)'
;MSFITDNPLLFVVIISAIASFIVNLSYKYFTNQESLKKLRLETEELKKKIKEESKINKNDPGKIMEMQKRMFEMSLEQMKHTFKPMLINFIPLFFIFTWLRKSIPDSQVILTLPFNIPKVGLNSGFGWIGIYILSSLVFNQLFKKILKVYY
;
A
#
# COMPACT_ATOMS: atom_id res chain seq x y z
N MET A 1 27.94 5.39 -11.62
CA MET A 1 27.96 4.41 -10.52
C MET A 1 28.23 5.07 -9.16
N SER A 2 29.03 6.14 -9.07
CA SER A 2 29.36 6.82 -7.79
C SER A 2 28.14 7.34 -7.02
N PHE A 3 27.16 7.96 -7.67
CA PHE A 3 26.01 8.53 -6.96
C PHE A 3 25.20 7.52 -6.13
N ILE A 4 25.10 6.27 -6.59
CA ILE A 4 24.36 5.21 -5.89
C ILE A 4 25.10 4.79 -4.60
N THR A 5 26.42 4.72 -4.65
CA THR A 5 27.26 4.36 -3.50
C THR A 5 27.43 5.53 -2.54
N ASP A 6 27.50 6.75 -3.06
CA ASP A 6 27.75 7.96 -2.28
C ASP A 6 26.49 8.44 -1.56
N ASN A 7 25.31 8.27 -2.16
CA ASN A 7 24.02 8.72 -1.61
C ASN A 7 22.93 7.64 -1.75
N PRO A 8 23.11 6.45 -1.15
CA PRO A 8 22.19 5.32 -1.29
C PRO A 8 20.79 5.65 -0.75
N LEU A 9 20.69 6.46 0.30
CA LEU A 9 19.41 6.90 0.86
C LEU A 9 18.62 7.72 -0.15
N LEU A 10 19.23 8.78 -0.69
CA LEU A 10 18.56 9.68 -1.62
C LEU A 10 18.19 8.97 -2.92
N PHE A 11 19.04 8.06 -3.38
CA PHE A 11 18.75 7.21 -4.53
C PHE A 11 17.50 6.34 -4.30
N VAL A 12 17.42 5.59 -3.19
CA VAL A 12 16.25 4.75 -2.89
C VAL A 12 14.98 5.59 -2.69
N VAL A 13 15.09 6.75 -2.06
CA VAL A 13 13.96 7.68 -1.89
C VAL A 13 13.42 8.14 -3.24
N ILE A 14 14.29 8.56 -4.17
CA ILE A 14 13.88 8.98 -5.52
C ILE A 14 13.21 7.83 -6.27
N ILE A 15 13.78 6.63 -6.22
CA ILE A 15 13.19 5.45 -6.86
C ILE A 15 11.83 5.10 -6.26
N SER A 16 11.68 5.19 -4.94
CA SER A 16 10.39 4.97 -4.27
C SER A 16 9.34 6.00 -4.70
N ALA A 17 9.72 7.28 -4.86
CA ALA A 17 8.83 8.33 -5.34
C ALA A 17 8.35 8.06 -6.77
N ILE A 18 9.28 7.72 -7.68
CA ILE A 18 8.96 7.39 -9.07
C ILE A 18 8.05 6.15 -9.14
N ALA A 19 8.40 5.09 -8.40
CA ALA A 19 7.61 3.87 -8.37
C ALA A 19 6.19 4.12 -7.81
N SER A 20 6.07 4.85 -6.70
CA SER A 20 4.77 5.23 -6.14
C SER A 20 3.96 6.09 -7.12
N PHE A 21 4.61 6.98 -7.86
CA PHE A 21 3.93 7.80 -8.87
C PHE A 21 3.38 6.95 -10.02
N ILE A 22 4.18 6.04 -10.58
CA ILE A 22 3.76 5.11 -11.64
C ILE A 22 2.59 4.24 -11.17
N VAL A 23 2.67 3.69 -9.95
CA VAL A 23 1.61 2.88 -9.36
C VAL A 23 0.31 3.69 -9.28
N ASN A 24 0.35 4.90 -8.73
CA ASN A 24 -0.84 5.75 -8.60
C ASN A 24 -1.41 6.15 -9.97
N LEU A 25 -0.55 6.40 -10.95
CA LEU A 25 -0.96 6.70 -12.32
C LEU A 25 -1.67 5.51 -12.98
N SER A 26 -1.11 4.31 -12.80
CA SER A 26 -1.70 3.05 -13.24
C SER A 26 -3.08 2.84 -12.60
N TYR A 27 -3.21 2.98 -11.28
CA TYR A 27 -4.53 2.89 -10.64
C TYR A 27 -5.50 3.94 -11.17
N LYS A 28 -5.05 5.17 -11.43
CA LYS A 28 -5.91 6.23 -11.99
C LYS A 28 -6.47 5.87 -13.36
N TYR A 29 -5.64 5.32 -14.26
CA TYR A 29 -6.06 5.03 -15.64
C TYR A 29 -6.72 3.66 -15.82
N PHE A 30 -6.31 2.66 -15.05
CA PHE A 30 -6.79 1.28 -15.21
C PHE A 30 -7.97 0.94 -14.30
N THR A 31 -8.43 1.86 -13.45
CA THR A 31 -9.62 1.65 -12.59
C THR A 31 -10.65 2.77 -12.73
N ASN A 32 -11.92 2.40 -12.57
CA ASN A 32 -13.01 3.37 -12.52
C ASN A 32 -13.06 4.00 -11.12
N GLN A 33 -12.58 5.24 -11.01
CA GLN A 33 -12.49 5.98 -9.75
C GLN A 33 -13.86 6.27 -9.13
N GLU A 34 -14.89 6.50 -9.96
CA GLU A 34 -16.24 6.78 -9.49
C GLU A 34 -16.86 5.53 -8.86
N SER A 35 -16.74 4.39 -9.53
CA SER A 35 -17.19 3.09 -9.02
C SER A 35 -16.47 2.73 -7.71
N LEU A 36 -15.15 2.88 -7.65
CA LEU A 36 -14.38 2.64 -6.42
C LEU A 36 -14.80 3.57 -5.28
N LYS A 37 -15.05 4.85 -5.57
CA LYS A 37 -15.53 5.81 -4.57
C LYS A 37 -16.91 5.42 -4.04
N LYS A 38 -17.85 5.05 -4.92
CA LYS A 38 -19.19 4.60 -4.53
C LYS A 38 -19.11 3.35 -3.65
N LEU A 39 -18.36 2.34 -4.08
CA LEU A 39 -18.19 1.08 -3.37
C LEU A 39 -17.54 1.27 -1.99
N ARG A 40 -16.61 2.22 -1.88
CA ARG A 40 -16.01 2.62 -0.60
C ARG A 40 -17.02 3.27 0.34
N LEU A 41 -17.84 4.20 -0.17
CA LEU A 41 -18.89 4.85 0.63
C LEU A 41 -19.92 3.83 1.14
N GLU A 42 -20.40 2.95 0.28
CA GLU A 42 -21.32 1.89 0.65
C GLU A 42 -20.70 0.93 1.69
N THR A 43 -19.40 0.62 1.57
CA THR A 43 -18.70 -0.24 2.53
C THR A 43 -18.63 0.43 3.91
N GLU A 44 -18.34 1.72 3.98
CA GLU A 44 -18.29 2.47 5.23
C GLU A 44 -19.68 2.62 5.86
N GLU A 45 -20.73 2.83 5.07
CA GLU A 45 -22.11 2.80 5.56
C GLU A 45 -22.49 1.42 6.11
N LEU A 46 -22.16 0.35 5.40
CA LEU A 46 -22.45 -1.01 5.85
C LEU A 46 -21.71 -1.36 7.15
N LYS A 47 -20.43 -0.95 7.28
CA LYS A 47 -19.67 -1.10 8.54
C LYS A 47 -20.35 -0.38 9.72
N LYS A 48 -20.86 0.84 9.50
CA LYS A 48 -21.59 1.59 10.54
C LYS A 48 -22.86 0.86 10.94
N LYS A 49 -23.66 0.41 9.97
CA LYS A 49 -24.88 -0.37 10.23
C LYS A 49 -24.58 -1.67 10.99
N ILE A 50 -23.54 -2.42 10.61
CA ILE A 50 -23.10 -3.63 11.35
C ILE A 50 -22.80 -3.26 12.80
N LYS A 51 -22.06 -2.17 13.04
CA LYS A 51 -21.70 -1.72 14.39
C LYS A 51 -22.91 -1.30 15.24
N GLU A 52 -23.90 -0.67 14.63
CA GLU A 52 -25.15 -0.25 15.28
C GLU A 52 -26.03 -1.47 15.61
N GLU A 53 -26.27 -2.34 14.62
CA GLU A 53 -27.05 -3.57 14.78
C GLU A 53 -26.40 -4.52 15.80
N SER A 54 -25.07 -4.62 15.84
CA SER A 54 -24.35 -5.44 16.83
C SER A 54 -24.52 -4.94 18.28
N LYS A 55 -24.85 -3.65 18.46
CA LYS A 55 -25.09 -3.07 19.79
C LYS A 55 -26.54 -3.27 20.24
N ILE A 56 -27.49 -3.19 19.31
CA ILE A 56 -28.94 -3.21 19.56
C ILE A 56 -29.46 -4.65 19.58
N ASN A 57 -29.08 -5.46 18.58
CA ASN A 57 -29.61 -6.79 18.31
C ASN A 57 -28.58 -7.90 18.60
N LYS A 58 -28.14 -8.03 19.86
CA LYS A 58 -27.25 -9.13 20.29
C LYS A 58 -27.84 -10.53 20.02
N ASN A 59 -29.15 -10.64 19.86
CA ASN A 59 -29.88 -11.90 19.72
C ASN A 59 -30.35 -12.23 18.29
N ASP A 60 -30.00 -11.42 17.27
CA ASP A 60 -30.27 -11.73 15.86
C ASP A 60 -28.96 -11.91 15.07
N PRO A 61 -28.26 -13.04 15.27
CA PRO A 61 -27.01 -13.33 14.57
C PRO A 61 -27.21 -13.51 13.05
N GLY A 62 -28.43 -13.84 12.60
CA GLY A 62 -28.73 -14.06 11.17
C GLY A 62 -28.60 -12.78 10.35
N LYS A 63 -29.19 -11.69 10.84
CA LYS A 63 -29.13 -10.38 10.17
C LYS A 63 -27.71 -9.81 10.11
N ILE A 64 -26.94 -9.94 11.20
CA ILE A 64 -25.53 -9.51 11.24
C ILE A 64 -24.70 -10.33 10.25
N MET A 65 -24.93 -11.64 10.19
CA MET A 65 -24.21 -12.54 9.27
C MET A 65 -24.50 -12.22 7.79
N GLU A 66 -25.74 -11.89 7.45
CA GLU A 66 -26.10 -11.44 6.09
C GLU A 66 -25.37 -10.13 5.72
N MET A 67 -25.31 -9.17 6.64
CA MET A 67 -24.59 -7.92 6.42
C MET A 67 -23.07 -8.13 6.28
N GLN A 68 -22.49 -9.07 7.03
CA GLN A 68 -21.09 -9.46 6.88
C GLN A 68 -20.85 -10.14 5.53
N LYS A 69 -21.75 -11.01 5.08
CA LYS A 69 -21.68 -11.64 3.76
C LYS A 69 -21.70 -10.58 2.65
N ARG A 70 -22.61 -9.61 2.72
CA ARG A 70 -22.66 -8.49 1.79
C ARG A 70 -21.36 -7.67 1.81
N MET A 71 -20.80 -7.40 2.99
CA MET A 71 -19.51 -6.70 3.12
C MET A 71 -18.36 -7.47 2.46
N PHE A 72 -18.36 -8.80 2.58
CA PHE A 72 -17.39 -9.65 1.91
C PHE A 72 -17.55 -9.60 0.37
N GLU A 73 -18.77 -9.70 -0.13
CA GLU A 73 -19.08 -9.57 -1.57
C GLU A 73 -18.58 -8.24 -2.14
N MET A 74 -18.84 -7.13 -1.44
CA MET A 74 -18.33 -5.81 -1.82
C MET A 74 -16.81 -5.73 -1.78
N SER A 75 -16.16 -6.41 -0.82
CA SER A 75 -14.70 -6.49 -0.75
C SER A 75 -14.12 -7.27 -1.94
N LEU A 76 -14.78 -8.34 -2.38
CA LEU A 76 -14.41 -9.07 -3.59
C LEU A 76 -14.57 -8.21 -4.84
N GLU A 77 -15.64 -7.41 -4.92
CA GLU A 77 -15.85 -6.45 -6.01
C GLU A 77 -14.71 -5.41 -6.05
N GLN A 78 -14.36 -4.80 -4.91
CA GLN A 78 -13.21 -3.88 -4.80
C GLN A 78 -11.92 -4.54 -5.25
N MET A 79 -11.69 -5.78 -4.83
CA MET A 79 -10.50 -6.53 -5.21
C MET A 79 -10.45 -6.75 -6.72
N LYS A 80 -11.56 -7.12 -7.37
CA LYS A 80 -11.62 -7.28 -8.83
C LYS A 80 -11.25 -5.98 -9.57
N HIS A 81 -11.73 -4.83 -9.10
CA HIS A 81 -11.37 -3.52 -9.66
C HIS A 81 -9.90 -3.18 -9.50
N THR A 82 -9.27 -3.62 -8.41
CA THR A 82 -7.87 -3.31 -8.09
C THR A 82 -6.88 -4.40 -8.53
N PHE A 83 -7.36 -5.57 -8.95
CA PHE A 83 -6.52 -6.70 -9.32
C PHE A 83 -5.78 -6.48 -10.64
N LYS A 84 -6.48 -5.98 -11.67
CA LYS A 84 -5.87 -5.67 -12.97
C LYS A 84 -4.70 -4.67 -12.86
N PRO A 85 -4.85 -3.48 -12.26
CA PRO A 85 -3.73 -2.55 -12.09
C PRO A 85 -2.63 -3.12 -11.18
N MET A 86 -2.98 -3.94 -10.17
CA MET A 86 -1.99 -4.60 -9.32
C MET A 86 -1.06 -5.50 -10.15
N LEU A 87 -1.60 -6.33 -11.05
CA LEU A 87 -0.80 -7.18 -11.94
C LEU A 87 0.06 -6.36 -12.91
N ILE A 88 -0.51 -5.30 -13.49
CA ILE A 88 0.23 -4.39 -14.38
C ILE A 88 1.39 -3.73 -13.64
N ASN A 89 1.19 -3.33 -12.39
CA ASN A 89 2.20 -2.69 -11.55
C ASN A 89 3.26 -3.66 -11.02
N PHE A 90 2.96 -4.96 -10.95
CA PHE A 90 3.92 -5.96 -10.47
C PHE A 90 5.14 -6.08 -11.39
N ILE A 91 4.92 -6.02 -12.71
CA ILE A 91 5.98 -6.13 -13.72
C ILE A 91 7.06 -5.03 -13.54
N PRO A 92 6.73 -3.71 -13.59
CA PRO A 92 7.74 -2.67 -13.42
C PRO A 92 8.36 -2.68 -12.02
N LEU A 93 7.58 -3.03 -10.99
CA LEU A 93 8.10 -3.15 -9.63
C LEU A 93 9.16 -4.25 -9.52
N PHE A 94 8.93 -5.40 -10.17
CA PHE A 94 9.89 -6.50 -10.18
C PHE A 94 11.24 -6.12 -10.80
N PHE A 95 11.21 -5.37 -11.91
CA PHE A 95 12.43 -4.83 -12.53
C PHE A 95 13.16 -3.85 -11.62
N ILE A 96 12.43 -2.94 -10.97
CA ILE A 96 13.00 -1.98 -10.01
C ILE A 96 13.67 -2.72 -8.85
N PHE A 97 13.02 -3.72 -8.28
CA PHE A 97 13.55 -4.48 -7.14
C PHE A 97 14.78 -5.30 -7.52
N THR A 98 14.77 -5.94 -8.70
CA THR A 98 15.93 -6.71 -9.20
C THR A 98 17.12 -5.80 -9.44
N TRP A 99 16.88 -4.60 -9.99
CA TRP A 99 17.92 -3.60 -10.20
C TRP A 99 18.45 -3.01 -8.89
N LEU A 100 17.58 -2.68 -7.93
CA LEU A 100 17.97 -2.21 -6.59
C LEU A 100 18.85 -3.24 -5.88
N ARG A 101 18.45 -4.51 -5.90
CA ARG A 101 19.21 -5.61 -5.29
C ARG A 101 20.60 -5.80 -5.92
N LYS A 102 20.72 -5.60 -7.24
CA LYS A 102 22.02 -5.64 -7.93
C LYS A 102 22.90 -4.43 -7.60
N SER A 103 22.27 -3.29 -7.28
CA SER A 103 22.96 -2.01 -7.08
C SER A 103 23.39 -1.78 -5.64
N ILE A 104 22.64 -2.31 -4.65
CA ILE A 104 22.88 -2.13 -3.23
C ILE A 104 22.89 -3.50 -2.54
N PRO A 105 23.98 -3.89 -1.86
CA PRO A 105 24.03 -5.14 -1.09
C PRO A 105 22.91 -5.22 -0.05
N ASP A 106 22.29 -6.40 0.09
CA ASP A 106 21.22 -6.62 1.07
C ASP A 106 21.68 -6.44 2.53
N SER A 107 22.99 -6.57 2.79
CA SER A 107 23.62 -6.34 4.10
C SER A 107 23.91 -4.88 4.42
N GLN A 108 23.79 -3.97 3.44
CA GLN A 108 24.10 -2.56 3.64
C GLN A 108 22.97 -1.86 4.40
N VAL A 109 23.28 -1.37 5.60
CA VAL A 109 22.39 -0.50 6.35
C VAL A 109 22.47 0.92 5.77
N ILE A 110 21.35 1.43 5.27
CA ILE A 110 21.27 2.77 4.66
C ILE A 110 20.91 3.83 5.70
N LEU A 111 20.01 3.48 6.63
CA LEU A 111 19.59 4.37 7.71
C LEU A 111 19.71 3.65 9.04
N THR A 112 20.59 4.12 9.90
CA THR A 112 20.69 3.66 11.29
C THR A 112 19.68 4.42 12.15
N LEU A 113 18.98 3.72 13.03
CA LEU A 113 18.08 4.36 13.99
C LEU A 113 18.86 4.75 15.25
N PRO A 114 18.53 5.89 15.89
CA PRO A 114 19.14 6.27 17.16
C PRO A 114 18.61 5.45 18.35
N PHE A 115 17.70 4.49 18.11
CA PHE A 115 17.09 3.64 19.12
C PHE A 115 17.11 2.17 18.66
N ASN A 116 17.27 1.24 19.61
CA ASN A 116 17.26 -0.20 19.34
C ASN A 116 15.82 -0.74 19.28
N ILE A 117 15.48 -1.48 18.23
CA ILE A 117 14.21 -2.21 18.13
C ILE A 117 14.38 -3.58 18.80
N PRO A 118 13.69 -3.87 19.92
CA PRO A 118 13.75 -5.19 20.56
C PRO A 118 13.28 -6.28 19.58
N LYS A 119 14.02 -7.40 19.47
CA LYS A 119 13.84 -8.56 18.56
C LYS A 119 14.43 -8.48 17.15
N VAL A 120 15.08 -7.38 16.73
CA VAL A 120 15.64 -7.25 15.36
C VAL A 120 17.18 -7.39 15.30
N GLY A 121 17.85 -7.58 16.44
CA GLY A 121 19.30 -7.82 16.51
C GLY A 121 20.16 -6.56 16.40
N LEU A 122 21.45 -6.67 16.79
CA LEU A 122 22.45 -5.60 16.83
C LEU A 122 22.91 -5.22 15.41
N ASN A 123 22.07 -4.47 14.69
CA ASN A 123 22.32 -3.63 13.52
C ASN A 123 20.97 -3.01 13.11
N SER A 124 20.39 -2.24 14.03
CA SER A 124 19.04 -1.67 14.03
C SER A 124 18.87 -0.54 13.01
N GLY A 125 19.04 -0.87 11.73
CA GLY A 125 18.82 0.07 10.64
C GLY A 125 18.06 -0.53 9.47
N PHE A 126 17.57 0.35 8.61
CA PHE A 126 16.86 -0.04 7.39
C PHE A 126 17.84 -0.19 6.23
N GLY A 127 17.83 -1.36 5.60
CA GLY A 127 18.40 -1.55 4.27
C GLY A 127 17.53 -0.91 3.19
N TRP A 128 17.89 -1.11 1.93
CA TRP A 128 17.19 -0.52 0.78
C TRP A 128 15.70 -0.87 0.72
N ILE A 129 15.31 -2.11 1.08
CA ILE A 129 13.90 -2.53 1.11
C ILE A 129 13.11 -1.71 2.14
N GLY A 130 13.67 -1.54 3.34
CA GLY A 130 13.00 -0.81 4.41
C GLY A 130 12.78 0.65 4.05
N ILE A 131 13.81 1.31 3.52
CA ILE A 131 13.71 2.69 3.04
C ILE A 131 12.71 2.82 1.90
N TYR A 132 12.76 1.90 0.93
CA TYR A 132 11.80 1.90 -0.17
C TYR A 132 10.36 1.81 0.34
N ILE A 133 10.06 0.88 1.25
CA ILE A 133 8.71 0.71 1.81
C ILE A 133 8.29 1.97 2.56
N LEU A 134 9.11 2.47 3.48
CA LEU A 134 8.79 3.66 4.28
C LEU A 134 8.53 4.89 3.42
N SER A 135 9.43 5.19 2.48
CA SER A 135 9.29 6.32 1.58
C SER A 135 8.08 6.16 0.65
N SER A 136 7.85 4.95 0.12
CA SER A 136 6.70 4.68 -0.75
C SER A 136 5.36 4.86 -0.03
N LEU A 137 5.25 4.55 1.26
CA LEU A 137 4.02 4.78 2.04
C LEU A 137 3.69 6.28 2.13
N VAL A 138 4.70 7.11 2.37
CA VAL A 138 4.55 8.58 2.43
C VAL A 138 4.16 9.12 1.06
N PHE A 139 4.92 8.78 0.01
CA PHE A 139 4.65 9.25 -1.35
C PHE A 139 3.30 8.76 -1.88
N ASN A 140 2.89 7.55 -1.55
CA ASN A 140 1.59 7.02 -1.94
C ASN A 140 0.44 7.87 -1.39
N GLN A 141 0.51 8.29 -0.12
CA GLN A 141 -0.51 9.18 0.44
C GLN A 141 -0.54 10.55 -0.25
N LEU A 142 0.63 11.10 -0.58
CA LEU A 142 0.75 12.37 -1.31
C LEU A 142 0.14 12.26 -2.71
N PHE A 143 0.53 11.24 -3.49
CA PHE A 143 0.06 11.07 -4.85
C PHE A 143 -1.42 10.69 -4.94
N LYS A 144 -1.95 9.90 -4.00
CA LYS A 144 -3.41 9.64 -3.94
C LYS A 144 -4.22 10.93 -3.84
N LYS A 145 -3.77 11.89 -3.00
CA LYS A 145 -4.43 13.19 -2.84
C LYS A 145 -4.30 14.05 -4.10
N ILE A 146 -3.09 14.15 -4.66
CA ILE A 146 -2.82 14.97 -5.86
C ILE A 146 -3.58 14.44 -7.08
N LEU A 147 -3.58 13.13 -7.28
CA LEU A 147 -4.17 12.49 -8.45
C LEU A 147 -5.66 12.14 -8.28
N LYS A 148 -6.22 12.31 -7.07
CA LYS A 148 -7.58 11.95 -6.67
C LYS A 148 -7.90 10.48 -6.95
N VAL A 149 -7.07 9.59 -6.42
CA VAL A 149 -7.21 8.13 -6.60
C VAL A 149 -7.81 7.50 -5.34
N TYR A 150 -8.83 6.65 -5.49
CA TYR A 150 -9.70 6.21 -4.39
C TYR A 150 -9.60 4.73 -3.98
N TYR A 151 -8.52 4.03 -4.35
CA TYR A 151 -8.23 2.67 -3.84
C TYR A 151 -7.64 2.66 -2.42
#